data_AF-A0A9X3SWS8-F1
#
_entry.id   AF-A0A9X3SWS8-F1
#
_cell.length_a   1.000
_cell.length_b   1.000
_cell.length_c   1.000
_cell.angle_alpha   90.00
_cell.angle_beta   90.00
_cell.angle_gamma   90.00
#
_symmetry.space_group_name_H-M   'P 1'
#
loop_
_entity.id
_entity.type
_entity.pdbx_description
1 polymer ?
#
loop_
_entity_poly.entity_id
_entity_poly.type
_entity_poly.pdbx_seq_one_letter_code
_entity_poly.pdbx_strand_id
1 'polypeptide(L)'
;MTHPADHPNPFSAKLSRRSLGLLAGLGAGAAAGGFLGAGAANAAFTPGTWYHLQSRYSGLVLEVAGASTATGAKLVQRNRTYATNQQFRFVSVGSGYYRIEARHSGLVLDVYGKSTANGADVIQWTSTGGTNQQWQIIDDGTWLRFVNRNSGKALDVWEWAIAQGSRVSQYDNGGGINQQWKLVPAEAAAASGNPTIYVASDSTAQTYNSSAYPMTGWGQKLGGWMDANTTIANHAIGGRSSRSFIEQGRLQAILDVIKAGDYLYVQFGHNDADSSKPERYTSPADYKMYLRDHYMAGATAKGAIPVLLTPVNRLDYNTSTGQFNESFATYAAKVRELVNETGVASIDLGARSRSYLNAIGPDRAREEVFMHLAAGEYPNYPDGLADSTHFQENGANQMARLVSEGTKALSKPIAAHVR
;
A
#
# COMPACT_ATOMS: atom_id res chain seq x y z
N MET A 1 8.41 -6.26 -88.61
CA MET A 1 9.26 -6.13 -87.39
C MET A 1 8.41 -6.46 -86.19
N THR A 2 8.25 -7.76 -85.94
CA THR A 2 7.66 -8.39 -84.76
C THR A 2 8.03 -9.86 -84.90
N HIS A 3 8.63 -10.45 -83.88
CA HIS A 3 8.87 -11.88 -83.78
C HIS A 3 8.48 -12.33 -82.35
N PRO A 4 8.19 -13.61 -82.14
CA PRO A 4 6.82 -14.02 -81.86
C PRO A 4 6.71 -14.82 -80.56
N ALA A 5 5.50 -15.30 -80.30
CA ALA A 5 5.22 -16.36 -79.36
C ALA A 5 5.97 -17.66 -79.69
N ASP A 6 6.24 -18.44 -78.64
CA ASP A 6 6.17 -19.89 -78.71
C ASP A 6 5.52 -20.44 -77.43
N HIS A 7 4.55 -21.33 -77.67
CA HIS A 7 3.85 -22.22 -76.74
C HIS A 7 4.53 -23.62 -76.82
N PRO A 8 4.06 -24.72 -76.18
CA PRO A 8 3.06 -24.92 -75.10
C PRO A 8 3.49 -25.96 -74.01
N ASN A 9 2.54 -26.25 -73.10
CA ASN A 9 2.20 -27.59 -72.55
C ASN A 9 2.91 -28.02 -71.23
N PRO A 10 2.40 -29.01 -70.46
CA PRO A 10 1.15 -29.03 -69.68
C PRO A 10 1.29 -29.62 -68.25
N PHE A 11 0.18 -29.66 -67.50
CA PHE A 11 -0.08 -30.50 -66.32
C PHE A 11 0.84 -30.36 -65.09
N SER A 12 0.46 -29.51 -64.12
CA SER A 12 0.21 -29.99 -62.75
C SER A 12 -0.78 -29.07 -62.00
N ALA A 13 -1.69 -29.74 -61.28
CA ALA A 13 -2.73 -29.35 -60.32
C ALA A 13 -2.90 -27.84 -59.97
N LYS A 14 -4.05 -27.18 -60.18
CA LYS A 14 -5.40 -27.38 -59.56
C LYS A 14 -5.31 -27.41 -58.01
N LEU A 15 -6.08 -26.63 -57.27
CA LEU A 15 -7.55 -26.60 -57.30
C LEU A 15 -8.13 -25.25 -56.87
N SER A 16 -9.25 -24.91 -57.50
CA SER A 16 -10.25 -23.97 -57.02
C SER A 16 -11.61 -24.69 -56.95
N ARG A 17 -12.57 -24.01 -56.31
CA ARG A 17 -14.04 -24.03 -56.49
C ARG A 17 -14.91 -24.92 -55.60
N ARG A 18 -15.78 -24.21 -54.86
CA ARG A 18 -17.27 -24.22 -54.88
C ARG A 18 -18.01 -25.56 -54.73
N SER A 19 -19.01 -25.55 -53.86
CA SER A 19 -20.33 -26.20 -53.99
C SER A 19 -21.29 -25.52 -52.99
N LEU A 20 -22.15 -24.57 -53.41
CA LEU A 20 -23.61 -24.72 -53.64
C LEU A 20 -24.37 -25.73 -52.76
N GLY A 21 -25.13 -25.21 -51.78
CA GLY A 21 -26.60 -25.34 -51.66
C GLY A 21 -27.22 -26.58 -51.01
N LEU A 22 -27.78 -26.41 -49.80
CA LEU A 22 -29.14 -26.88 -49.47
C LEU A 22 -29.73 -26.12 -48.26
N LEU A 23 -31.07 -26.02 -48.27
CA LEU A 23 -31.95 -25.11 -47.52
C LEU A 23 -32.18 -25.43 -46.02
N ALA A 24 -32.68 -24.38 -45.35
CA ALA A 24 -33.65 -24.33 -44.24
C ALA A 24 -33.14 -24.49 -42.80
N GLY A 25 -33.46 -23.50 -41.96
CA GLY A 25 -33.42 -23.62 -40.50
C GLY A 25 -33.26 -22.28 -39.78
N LEU A 26 -34.38 -21.71 -39.33
CA LEU A 26 -34.41 -20.76 -38.20
C LEU A 26 -33.65 -21.35 -37.01
N GLY A 27 -32.86 -20.54 -36.29
CA GLY A 27 -32.34 -20.94 -34.99
C GLY A 27 -31.16 -20.11 -34.51
N ALA A 28 -31.36 -19.37 -33.43
CA ALA A 28 -30.36 -18.60 -32.73
C ALA A 28 -29.12 -19.42 -32.35
N GLY A 29 -27.94 -18.80 -32.42
CA GLY A 29 -26.69 -19.39 -31.96
C GLY A 29 -25.57 -18.36 -31.97
N ALA A 30 -25.27 -17.81 -30.80
CA ALA A 30 -24.20 -16.83 -30.58
C ALA A 30 -22.84 -17.36 -31.07
N ALA A 31 -22.19 -16.63 -31.96
CA ALA A 31 -20.77 -16.82 -32.26
C ALA A 31 -19.97 -15.73 -31.54
N ALA A 32 -19.21 -16.17 -30.55
CA ALA A 32 -18.21 -15.41 -29.83
C ALA A 32 -17.22 -14.75 -30.81
N GLY A 33 -17.33 -13.43 -30.95
CA GLY A 33 -16.30 -12.57 -31.54
C GLY A 33 -15.72 -11.71 -30.43
N GLY A 34 -14.43 -11.90 -30.16
CA GLY A 34 -13.75 -11.45 -28.95
C GLY A 34 -13.94 -9.97 -28.60
N PHE A 35 -14.56 -9.73 -27.44
CA PHE A 35 -14.15 -8.61 -26.62
C PHE A 35 -12.79 -8.98 -26.03
N LEU A 36 -11.72 -8.39 -26.57
CA LEU A 36 -10.53 -8.13 -25.78
C LEU A 36 -10.99 -7.24 -24.63
N GLY A 37 -11.35 -7.86 -23.51
CA GLY A 37 -11.49 -7.16 -22.25
C GLY A 37 -10.14 -6.50 -22.01
N ALA A 38 -10.09 -5.18 -22.16
CA ALA A 38 -9.01 -4.40 -21.59
C ALA A 38 -8.97 -4.78 -20.11
N GLY A 39 -7.95 -5.56 -19.75
CA GLY A 39 -7.70 -5.98 -18.38
C GLY A 39 -7.71 -4.76 -17.48
N ALA A 40 -8.13 -4.94 -16.23
CA ALA A 40 -8.15 -3.89 -15.22
C ALA A 40 -6.81 -3.15 -15.22
N ALA A 41 -6.78 -1.99 -15.87
CA ALA A 41 -5.65 -1.09 -15.81
C ALA A 41 -5.52 -0.65 -14.35
N ASN A 42 -4.30 -0.73 -13.81
CA ASN A 42 -3.91 -0.14 -12.54
C ASN A 42 -4.65 1.18 -12.36
N ALA A 43 -5.49 1.30 -11.34
CA ALA A 43 -6.12 2.58 -11.07
C ALA A 43 -5.01 3.60 -10.79
N ALA A 44 -4.89 4.64 -11.62
CA ALA A 44 -3.90 5.73 -11.51
C ALA A 44 -3.88 6.42 -10.13
N PHE A 45 -4.94 6.19 -9.34
CA PHE A 45 -5.09 6.58 -7.95
C PHE A 45 -6.18 5.71 -7.30
N THR A 46 -6.18 5.68 -5.98
CA THR A 46 -7.20 5.04 -5.14
C THR A 46 -8.32 6.05 -4.87
N PRO A 47 -9.58 5.76 -5.24
CA PRO A 47 -10.72 6.62 -4.91
C PRO A 47 -10.80 6.89 -3.40
N GLY A 48 -11.05 8.16 -3.03
CA GLY A 48 -11.14 8.59 -1.63
C GLY A 48 -9.80 8.92 -0.96
N THR A 49 -8.67 8.55 -1.55
CA THR A 49 -7.33 8.90 -1.04
C THR A 49 -6.99 10.36 -1.35
N TRP A 50 -6.32 11.01 -0.40
CA TRP A 50 -5.76 12.35 -0.57
C TRP A 50 -4.35 12.27 -1.16
N TYR A 51 -4.05 13.15 -2.10
CA TYR A 51 -2.78 13.19 -2.82
C TYR A 51 -2.19 14.60 -2.83
N HIS A 52 -0.86 14.68 -2.78
CA HIS A 52 -0.14 15.81 -3.35
C HIS A 52 0.06 15.55 -4.84
N LEU A 53 -0.15 16.57 -5.67
CA LEU A 53 0.12 16.53 -7.11
C LEU A 53 1.48 17.19 -7.35
N GLN A 54 2.52 16.39 -7.55
CA GLN A 54 3.89 16.84 -7.74
C GLN A 54 4.19 17.07 -9.23
N SER A 55 4.61 18.27 -9.59
CA SER A 55 5.02 18.62 -10.97
C SER A 55 6.29 17.87 -11.36
N ARG A 56 6.32 17.27 -12.56
CA ARG A 56 7.51 16.63 -13.14
C ARG A 56 8.63 17.64 -13.40
N TYR A 57 8.26 18.85 -13.81
CA TYR A 57 9.22 19.87 -14.23
C TYR A 57 9.95 20.51 -13.05
N SER A 58 9.20 20.97 -12.04
CA SER A 58 9.74 21.74 -10.91
C SER A 58 9.99 20.90 -9.67
N GLY A 59 9.35 19.73 -9.55
CA GLY A 59 9.34 18.91 -8.33
C GLY A 59 8.49 19.49 -7.19
N LEU A 60 7.88 20.67 -7.38
CA LEU A 60 6.97 21.31 -6.43
C LEU A 60 5.57 20.66 -6.48
N VAL A 61 4.75 20.89 -5.44
CA VAL A 61 3.38 20.37 -5.37
C VAL A 61 2.35 21.48 -5.56
N LEU A 62 1.17 21.10 -6.05
CA LEU A 62 0.01 21.99 -6.09
C LEU A 62 -0.42 22.45 -4.69
N GLU A 63 -0.89 23.69 -4.62
CA GLU A 63 -1.36 24.34 -3.41
C GLU A 63 -2.48 25.35 -3.76
N VAL A 64 -3.52 25.41 -2.92
CA VAL A 64 -4.43 26.56 -2.89
C VAL A 64 -3.78 27.70 -2.10
N ALA A 65 -3.54 28.83 -2.78
CA ALA A 65 -2.75 29.94 -2.25
C ALA A 65 -3.28 30.46 -0.92
N GLY A 66 -2.38 30.59 0.06
CA GLY A 66 -2.68 31.14 1.39
C GLY A 66 -3.63 30.28 2.22
N ALA A 67 -3.80 29.00 1.87
CA ALA A 67 -4.79 28.10 2.48
C ALA A 67 -6.22 28.69 2.52
N SER A 68 -6.53 29.61 1.60
CA SER A 68 -7.83 30.28 1.54
C SER A 68 -8.96 29.26 1.40
N THR A 69 -10.07 29.49 2.07
CA THR A 69 -11.32 28.72 1.90
C THR A 69 -12.32 29.45 1.00
N ALA A 70 -11.95 30.63 0.47
CA ALA A 70 -12.81 31.41 -0.42
C ALA A 70 -12.71 30.94 -1.88
N THR A 71 -13.82 31.04 -2.61
CA THR A 71 -13.85 30.91 -4.07
C THR A 71 -12.96 31.98 -4.72
N GLY A 72 -12.29 31.64 -5.81
CA GLY A 72 -11.40 32.58 -6.50
C GLY A 72 -9.93 32.50 -6.06
N ALA A 73 -9.61 31.76 -5.00
CA ALA A 73 -8.22 31.56 -4.59
C ALA A 73 -7.45 30.79 -5.67
N LYS A 74 -6.27 31.29 -6.02
CA LYS A 74 -5.43 30.74 -7.09
C LYS A 74 -4.83 29.39 -6.70
N LEU A 75 -4.73 28.52 -7.69
CA LEU A 75 -3.87 27.34 -7.62
C LEU A 75 -2.44 27.75 -7.97
N VAL A 76 -1.50 27.39 -7.11
CA VAL A 76 -0.07 27.69 -7.26
C VAL A 76 0.75 26.42 -7.02
N GLN A 77 2.05 26.48 -7.29
CA GLN A 77 3.00 25.45 -6.86
C GLN A 77 3.87 25.93 -5.70
N ARG A 78 4.18 25.05 -4.75
CA ARG A 78 5.06 25.32 -3.60
C ARG A 78 5.85 24.09 -3.16
N ASN A 79 6.81 24.30 -2.26
CA ASN A 79 7.45 23.19 -1.56
C ASN A 79 6.40 22.34 -0.84
N ARG A 80 6.58 21.02 -0.90
CA ARG A 80 5.67 20.10 -0.23
C ARG A 80 5.75 20.25 1.28
N THR A 81 4.59 20.37 1.91
CA THR A 81 4.35 20.36 3.34
C THR A 81 3.23 19.36 3.67
N TYR A 82 2.84 19.25 4.94
CA TYR A 82 1.68 18.46 5.35
C TYR A 82 0.37 19.27 5.38
N ALA A 83 0.39 20.53 4.93
CA ALA A 83 -0.78 21.40 4.99
C ALA A 83 -1.92 20.86 4.11
N THR A 84 -3.15 20.91 4.61
CA THR A 84 -4.34 20.34 3.95
C THR A 84 -4.71 21.07 2.66
N ASN A 85 -4.25 22.31 2.46
CA ASN A 85 -4.40 23.06 1.21
C ASN A 85 -3.47 22.62 0.07
N GLN A 86 -2.58 21.65 0.33
CA GLN A 86 -1.76 20.96 -0.68
C GLN A 86 -2.25 19.54 -0.98
N GLN A 87 -3.43 19.17 -0.49
CA GLN A 87 -3.95 17.80 -0.56
C GLN A 87 -5.25 17.78 -1.34
N PHE A 88 -5.31 16.94 -2.36
CA PHE A 88 -6.41 16.86 -3.30
C PHE A 88 -6.91 15.43 -3.45
N ARG A 89 -8.22 15.26 -3.60
CA ARG A 89 -8.83 13.98 -3.96
C ARG A 89 -9.58 14.09 -5.28
N PHE A 90 -9.70 12.97 -5.96
CA PHE A 90 -10.43 12.87 -7.22
C PHE A 90 -11.80 12.26 -6.94
N VAL A 91 -12.86 12.98 -7.30
CA VAL A 91 -14.23 12.49 -7.14
C VAL A 91 -14.87 12.32 -8.51
N SER A 92 -15.28 11.10 -8.85
CA SER A 92 -15.87 10.81 -10.15
C SER A 92 -17.15 11.60 -10.37
N VAL A 93 -17.33 12.09 -11.59
CA VAL A 93 -18.57 12.69 -12.07
C VAL A 93 -19.17 11.90 -13.26
N GLY A 94 -18.70 10.66 -13.46
CA GLY A 94 -19.11 9.79 -14.56
C GLY A 94 -18.34 10.01 -15.86
N SER A 95 -18.50 9.08 -16.80
CA SER A 95 -17.93 9.14 -18.17
C SER A 95 -16.41 9.38 -18.24
N GLY A 96 -15.66 8.92 -17.24
CA GLY A 96 -14.19 9.09 -17.19
C GLY A 96 -13.71 10.46 -16.71
N TYR A 97 -14.61 11.32 -16.20
CA TYR A 97 -14.26 12.64 -15.68
C TYR A 97 -14.33 12.70 -14.15
N TYR A 98 -13.53 13.60 -13.58
CA TYR A 98 -13.40 13.81 -12.15
C TYR A 98 -13.46 15.29 -11.82
N ARG A 99 -14.03 15.63 -10.66
CA ARG A 99 -13.71 16.88 -9.96
C ARG A 99 -12.50 16.64 -9.06
N ILE A 100 -11.61 17.61 -8.98
CA ILE A 100 -10.43 17.57 -8.10
C ILE A 100 -10.75 18.48 -6.92
N GLU A 101 -10.89 17.91 -5.73
CA GLU A 101 -11.36 18.60 -4.52
C GLU A 101 -10.19 18.86 -3.57
N ALA A 102 -10.06 20.08 -3.06
CA ALA A 102 -9.06 20.46 -2.07
C ALA A 102 -9.51 20.08 -0.65
N ARG A 103 -8.64 19.44 0.14
CA ARG A 103 -8.99 18.87 1.45
C ARG A 103 -9.45 19.89 2.47
N HIS A 104 -8.81 21.06 2.49
CA HIS A 104 -9.04 22.08 3.54
C HIS A 104 -10.33 22.87 3.34
N SER A 105 -10.77 23.06 2.09
CA SER A 105 -11.92 23.90 1.75
C SER A 105 -13.13 23.12 1.25
N GLY A 106 -12.95 21.89 0.77
CA GLY A 106 -13.99 21.12 0.07
C GLY A 106 -14.37 21.71 -1.30
N LEU A 107 -13.68 22.76 -1.74
CA LEU A 107 -13.87 23.39 -3.05
C LEU A 107 -13.12 22.62 -4.14
N VAL A 108 -13.49 22.85 -5.40
CA VAL A 108 -12.96 22.11 -6.55
C VAL A 108 -12.11 22.97 -7.47
N LEU A 109 -11.15 22.36 -8.15
CA LEU A 109 -10.38 23.02 -9.20
C LEU A 109 -11.29 23.46 -10.34
N ASP A 110 -11.19 24.73 -10.71
CA ASP A 110 -12.04 25.43 -11.66
C ASP A 110 -11.17 26.26 -12.61
N VAL A 111 -11.39 26.12 -13.92
CA VAL A 111 -10.84 27.06 -14.90
C VAL A 111 -11.68 28.34 -14.87
N TYR A 112 -11.07 29.43 -14.41
CA TYR A 112 -11.77 30.68 -14.12
C TYR A 112 -12.57 31.19 -15.33
N GLY A 113 -13.83 31.55 -15.08
CA GLY A 113 -14.74 32.09 -16.10
C GLY A 113 -15.08 31.12 -17.23
N LYS A 114 -14.85 29.80 -17.06
CA LYS A 114 -15.00 28.79 -18.11
C LYS A 114 -14.16 29.09 -19.36
N SER A 115 -13.08 29.84 -19.20
CA SER A 115 -12.25 30.26 -20.32
C SER A 115 -11.71 29.06 -21.10
N THR A 116 -11.62 29.21 -22.42
CA THR A 116 -10.95 28.26 -23.32
C THR A 116 -9.63 28.82 -23.83
N ALA A 117 -9.17 29.96 -23.30
CA ALA A 117 -7.89 30.56 -23.69
C ALA A 117 -6.71 29.87 -22.99
N ASN A 118 -5.56 29.85 -23.67
CA ASN A 118 -4.28 29.52 -23.07
C ASN A 118 -3.94 30.56 -21.99
N GLY A 119 -3.45 30.08 -20.84
CA GLY A 119 -3.07 30.94 -19.72
C GLY A 119 -4.21 31.42 -18.83
N ALA A 120 -5.42 30.90 -19.03
CA ALA A 120 -6.49 31.09 -18.06
C ALA A 120 -6.09 30.48 -16.71
N ASP A 121 -6.31 31.25 -15.64
CA ASP A 121 -6.01 30.83 -14.27
C ASP A 121 -6.85 29.62 -13.87
N VAL A 122 -6.21 28.67 -13.18
CA VAL A 122 -6.92 27.64 -12.42
C VAL A 122 -7.02 28.09 -10.97
N ILE A 123 -8.22 28.03 -10.43
CA ILE A 123 -8.57 28.49 -9.09
C ILE A 123 -9.34 27.39 -8.36
N GLN A 124 -9.68 27.60 -7.09
CA GLN A 124 -10.74 26.84 -6.44
C GLN A 124 -12.09 27.57 -6.53
N TRP A 125 -13.18 26.81 -6.68
CA TRP A 125 -14.54 27.34 -6.68
C TRP A 125 -15.53 26.35 -6.06
N THR A 126 -16.70 26.85 -5.67
CA THR A 126 -17.84 26.00 -5.26
C THR A 126 -18.19 25.03 -6.38
N SER A 127 -18.46 23.77 -6.05
CA SER A 127 -18.84 22.80 -7.08
C SER A 127 -20.19 23.18 -7.68
N THR A 128 -20.20 23.49 -8.98
CA THR A 128 -21.40 23.88 -9.75
C THR A 128 -21.84 22.79 -10.73
N GLY A 129 -21.04 21.73 -10.88
CA GLY A 129 -21.24 20.71 -11.91
C GLY A 129 -20.81 21.15 -13.33
N GLY A 130 -20.32 22.38 -13.49
CA GLY A 130 -19.86 22.90 -14.78
C GLY A 130 -18.69 22.09 -15.37
N THR A 131 -18.65 21.99 -16.71
CA THR A 131 -17.59 21.28 -17.44
C THR A 131 -16.19 21.86 -17.21
N ASN A 132 -16.08 23.14 -16.84
CA ASN A 132 -14.82 23.80 -16.48
C ASN A 132 -14.24 23.31 -15.14
N GLN A 133 -15.00 22.53 -14.36
CA GLN A 133 -14.58 21.90 -13.09
C GLN A 133 -14.32 20.39 -13.23
N GLN A 134 -14.40 19.87 -14.45
CA GLN A 134 -14.30 18.45 -14.74
C GLN A 134 -13.03 18.16 -15.53
N TRP A 135 -12.29 17.15 -15.08
CA TRP A 135 -10.97 16.83 -15.58
C TRP A 135 -10.93 15.37 -16.00
N GLN A 136 -10.49 15.12 -17.22
CA GLN A 136 -10.04 13.80 -17.67
C GLN A 136 -8.62 13.58 -17.15
N ILE A 137 -8.34 12.36 -16.71
CA ILE A 137 -7.01 11.95 -16.25
C ILE A 137 -6.43 11.06 -17.33
N ILE A 138 -5.32 11.49 -17.93
CA ILE A 138 -4.54 10.70 -18.88
C ILE A 138 -3.33 10.15 -18.14
N ASP A 139 -3.19 8.84 -18.12
CA ASP A 139 -2.10 8.11 -17.47
C ASP A 139 -1.20 7.47 -18.54
N ASP A 140 0.10 7.76 -18.50
CA ASP A 140 1.11 7.15 -19.37
C ASP A 140 1.87 6.00 -18.70
N GLY A 141 1.48 5.61 -17.48
CA GLY A 141 2.11 4.59 -16.65
C GLY A 141 3.20 5.12 -15.71
N THR A 142 3.63 6.38 -15.86
CA THR A 142 4.63 7.03 -14.98
C THR A 142 4.19 8.42 -14.50
N TRP A 143 3.56 9.20 -15.37
CA TRP A 143 3.12 10.56 -15.15
C TRP A 143 1.68 10.77 -15.63
N LEU A 144 0.96 11.62 -14.93
CA LEU A 144 -0.42 11.96 -15.24
C LEU A 144 -0.52 13.33 -15.90
N ARG A 145 -1.51 13.48 -16.78
CA ARG A 145 -1.99 14.77 -17.27
C ARG A 145 -3.45 14.95 -16.91
N PHE A 146 -3.83 16.17 -16.53
CA PHE A 146 -5.21 16.53 -16.23
C PHE A 146 -5.74 17.43 -17.34
N VAL A 147 -6.73 16.96 -18.08
CA VAL A 147 -7.29 17.68 -19.24
C VAL A 147 -8.69 18.16 -18.92
N ASN A 148 -8.91 19.46 -19.02
CA ASN A 148 -10.19 20.07 -18.71
C ASN A 148 -11.26 19.69 -19.75
N ARG A 149 -12.45 19.27 -19.29
CA ARG A 149 -13.55 18.83 -20.16
C ARG A 149 -14.12 19.97 -21.02
N ASN A 150 -14.10 21.20 -20.53
CA ASN A 150 -14.66 22.35 -21.25
C ASN A 150 -13.77 22.81 -22.41
N SER A 151 -12.45 22.86 -22.19
CA SER A 151 -11.51 23.47 -23.14
C SER A 151 -10.65 22.46 -23.90
N GLY A 152 -10.54 21.21 -23.43
CA GLY A 152 -9.59 20.22 -23.95
C GLY A 152 -8.12 20.53 -23.61
N LYS A 153 -7.87 21.52 -22.74
CA LYS A 153 -6.53 22.00 -22.36
C LYS A 153 -6.02 21.31 -21.10
N ALA A 154 -4.71 21.17 -21.00
CA ALA A 154 -4.06 20.51 -19.87
C ALA A 154 -3.78 21.48 -18.72
N LEU A 155 -3.80 20.97 -17.49
CA LEU A 155 -3.28 21.65 -16.31
C LEU A 155 -1.77 21.87 -16.46
N ASP A 156 -1.33 23.12 -16.36
CA ASP A 156 -0.04 23.58 -16.84
C ASP A 156 0.64 24.50 -15.81
N VAL A 157 1.90 24.22 -15.49
CA VAL A 157 2.75 25.16 -14.77
C VAL A 157 3.08 26.33 -15.68
N TRP A 158 2.42 27.47 -15.41
CA TRP A 158 2.44 28.63 -16.29
C TRP A 158 3.85 29.10 -16.60
N GLU A 159 4.11 29.36 -17.89
CA GLU A 159 5.41 29.85 -18.40
C GLU A 159 6.61 29.00 -17.95
N TRP A 160 6.40 27.71 -17.63
CA TRP A 160 7.47 26.84 -17.15
C TRP A 160 8.18 27.45 -15.93
N ALA A 161 7.44 28.10 -15.05
CA ALA A 161 8.05 28.68 -13.86
C ALA A 161 8.47 27.57 -12.87
N ILE A 162 9.56 27.79 -12.14
CA ILE A 162 10.06 26.89 -11.07
C ILE A 162 10.00 27.53 -9.68
N ALA A 163 9.59 28.79 -9.59
CA ALA A 163 9.52 29.51 -8.33
C ALA A 163 8.29 29.06 -7.51
N GLN A 164 8.46 29.07 -6.18
CA GLN A 164 7.33 28.87 -5.27
C GLN A 164 6.34 30.05 -5.37
N GLY A 165 5.06 29.74 -5.37
CA GLY A 165 3.98 30.71 -5.57
C GLY A 165 3.66 30.99 -7.03
N SER A 166 4.40 30.41 -7.98
CA SER A 166 4.04 30.50 -9.40
C SER A 166 2.67 29.88 -9.66
N ARG A 167 1.87 30.56 -10.49
CA ARG A 167 0.49 30.18 -10.80
C ARG A 167 0.43 28.91 -11.66
N VAL A 168 -0.67 28.19 -11.50
CA VAL A 168 -1.04 27.07 -12.37
C VAL A 168 -2.22 27.51 -13.24
N SER A 169 -2.12 27.20 -14.53
CA SER A 169 -3.05 27.62 -15.56
C SER A 169 -3.51 26.42 -16.39
N GLN A 170 -4.31 26.67 -17.42
CA GLN A 170 -4.46 25.71 -18.52
C GLN A 170 -3.68 26.16 -19.77
N TYR A 171 -3.23 25.19 -20.57
CA TYR A 171 -2.62 25.43 -21.89
C TYR A 171 -2.93 24.29 -22.86
N ASP A 172 -2.67 24.49 -24.15
CA ASP A 172 -2.76 23.43 -25.16
C ASP A 172 -2.11 22.14 -24.67
N ASN A 173 -2.82 21.03 -24.83
CA ASN A 173 -2.39 19.71 -24.38
C ASN A 173 -1.30 19.15 -25.30
N GLY A 174 -0.09 19.69 -25.18
CA GLY A 174 1.10 19.27 -25.91
C GLY A 174 1.88 18.15 -25.22
N GLY A 175 1.57 17.85 -23.96
CA GLY A 175 2.23 16.80 -23.19
C GLY A 175 3.62 17.17 -22.67
N GLY A 176 3.96 18.46 -22.63
CA GLY A 176 5.21 18.95 -22.03
C GLY A 176 5.35 18.55 -20.56
N ILE A 177 6.60 18.46 -20.07
CA ILE A 177 6.86 18.03 -18.69
C ILE A 177 6.32 19.01 -17.62
N ASN A 178 6.02 20.24 -17.98
CA ASN A 178 5.30 21.22 -17.14
C ASN A 178 3.78 20.94 -17.02
N GLN A 179 3.25 19.97 -17.78
CA GLN A 179 1.86 19.51 -17.74
C GLN A 179 1.71 18.13 -17.08
N GLN A 180 2.82 17.58 -16.58
CA GLN A 180 2.91 16.22 -16.08
C GLN A 180 3.06 16.18 -14.57
N TRP A 181 2.30 15.29 -13.93
CA TRP A 181 2.12 15.26 -12.49
C TRP A 181 2.26 13.84 -11.96
N LYS A 182 2.95 13.70 -10.82
CA LYS A 182 2.97 12.48 -10.03
C LYS A 182 2.03 12.64 -8.85
N LEU A 183 1.17 11.64 -8.64
CA LEU A 183 0.38 11.54 -7.42
C LEU A 183 1.25 10.94 -6.34
N VAL A 184 1.47 11.73 -5.29
CA VAL A 184 2.10 11.21 -4.08
C VAL A 184 1.03 11.19 -3.00
N PRO A 185 0.69 10.01 -2.44
CA PRO A 185 -0.26 9.95 -1.33
C PRO A 185 0.09 10.99 -0.29
N ALA A 186 -0.90 11.82 0.07
CA ALA A 186 -0.82 12.67 1.23
C ALA A 186 -0.87 11.71 2.42
N GLU A 187 0.32 11.28 2.86
CA GLU A 187 0.47 10.45 4.04
C GLU A 187 -0.40 11.06 5.13
N ALA A 188 -1.19 10.22 5.79
CA ALA A 188 -1.91 10.65 6.96
C ALA A 188 -0.94 11.41 7.87
N ALA A 189 -1.36 12.62 8.25
CA ALA A 189 -0.55 13.59 8.95
C ALA A 189 0.44 12.92 9.91
N ALA A 190 1.70 13.37 9.87
CA ALA A 190 2.46 13.46 11.10
C ALA A 190 1.60 14.32 12.03
N ALA A 191 0.74 13.69 12.83
CA ALA A 191 0.08 14.36 13.92
C ALA A 191 1.22 14.85 14.80
N SER A 192 1.26 16.15 15.04
CA SER A 192 2.15 16.81 16.01
C SER A 192 1.77 16.40 17.43
N GLY A 193 1.81 15.10 17.73
CA GLY A 193 1.39 14.52 19.00
C GLY A 193 2.04 13.16 19.23
N ASN A 194 1.78 12.60 20.41
CA ASN A 194 2.33 11.34 20.87
C ASN A 194 1.69 10.16 20.11
N PRO A 195 2.35 9.52 19.13
CA PRO A 195 1.72 8.48 18.33
C PRO A 195 1.45 7.24 19.19
N THR A 196 0.37 6.53 18.88
CA THR A 196 0.13 5.18 19.42
C THR A 196 0.48 4.13 18.36
N ILE A 197 1.33 3.17 18.71
CA ILE A 197 1.54 1.94 17.93
C ILE A 197 0.58 0.89 18.47
N TYR A 198 -0.41 0.51 17.67
CA TYR A 198 -1.27 -0.64 17.91
C TYR A 198 -0.62 -1.89 17.32
N VAL A 199 -0.41 -2.92 18.13
CA VAL A 199 0.16 -4.21 17.68
C VAL A 199 -0.96 -5.23 17.50
N ALA A 200 -1.20 -5.65 16.25
CA ALA A 200 -2.09 -6.76 15.90
C ALA A 200 -1.25 -7.98 15.51
N SER A 201 -1.21 -8.99 16.37
CA SER A 201 -0.35 -10.15 16.19
C SER A 201 -0.78 -11.35 17.06
N ASP A 202 0.08 -12.37 17.11
CA ASP A 202 -0.12 -13.67 17.73
C ASP A 202 0.63 -13.80 19.08
N SER A 203 0.92 -15.04 19.51
CA SER A 203 1.58 -15.33 20.79
C SER A 203 3.01 -14.83 20.86
N THR A 204 3.68 -14.65 19.72
CA THR A 204 5.07 -14.18 19.66
C THR A 204 5.21 -12.70 20.01
N ALA A 205 4.11 -11.94 19.94
CA ALA A 205 4.06 -10.51 20.26
C ALA A 205 3.27 -10.21 21.55
N GLN A 206 2.49 -11.17 22.06
CA GLN A 206 1.57 -10.99 23.19
C GLN A 206 2.25 -10.46 24.47
N THR A 207 1.51 -9.66 25.23
CA THR A 207 1.84 -9.36 26.64
C THR A 207 1.46 -10.53 27.54
N TYR A 208 2.44 -11.11 28.24
CA TYR A 208 2.25 -12.17 29.23
C TYR A 208 2.28 -11.61 30.65
N ASN A 209 1.54 -12.27 31.55
CA ASN A 209 1.55 -11.96 32.97
C ASN A 209 2.64 -12.77 33.70
N SER A 210 2.84 -12.49 34.98
CA SER A 210 3.90 -13.11 35.79
C SER A 210 3.81 -14.63 35.92
N SER A 211 2.62 -15.23 35.77
CA SER A 211 2.46 -16.69 35.82
C SER A 211 3.01 -17.42 34.60
N ALA A 212 3.24 -16.71 33.49
CA ALA A 212 3.88 -17.26 32.30
C ALA A 212 5.37 -16.92 32.21
N TYR A 213 5.94 -16.17 33.17
CA TYR A 213 7.35 -15.82 33.15
C TYR A 213 8.24 -17.09 33.14
N PRO A 214 9.25 -17.20 32.25
CA PRO A 214 9.88 -16.13 31.46
C PRO A 214 9.27 -15.85 30.07
N MET A 215 8.20 -16.53 29.67
CA MET A 215 7.57 -16.33 28.37
C MET A 215 7.16 -14.87 28.18
N THR A 216 7.63 -14.27 27.10
CA THR A 216 7.42 -12.84 26.79
C THR A 216 7.23 -12.68 25.29
N GLY A 217 6.30 -11.81 24.87
CA GLY A 217 6.17 -11.45 23.45
C GLY A 217 6.94 -10.18 23.10
N TRP A 218 7.40 -10.05 21.86
CA TRP A 218 8.15 -8.88 21.42
C TRP A 218 7.37 -7.57 21.55
N GLY A 219 6.05 -7.60 21.36
CA GLY A 219 5.16 -6.44 21.54
C GLY A 219 5.14 -5.91 22.97
N GLN A 220 5.37 -6.78 23.96
CA GLN A 220 5.50 -6.39 25.38
C GLN A 220 6.76 -5.58 25.66
N LYS A 221 7.82 -5.78 24.87
CA LYS A 221 9.13 -5.13 25.05
C LYS A 221 9.33 -3.91 24.15
N LEU A 222 8.50 -3.73 23.12
CA LEU A 222 8.65 -2.65 22.14
C LEU A 222 8.73 -1.26 22.77
N GLY A 223 7.95 -0.99 23.84
CA GLY A 223 7.95 0.31 24.51
C GLY A 223 9.30 0.71 25.11
N GLY A 224 10.18 -0.24 25.43
CA GLY A 224 11.54 0.03 25.90
C GLY A 224 12.45 0.66 24.83
N TRP A 225 12.11 0.48 23.55
CA TRP A 225 12.87 0.96 22.39
C TRP A 225 12.30 2.25 21.77
N MET A 226 11.18 2.76 22.32
CA MET A 226 10.52 3.97 21.83
C MET A 226 10.62 5.08 22.88
N ASP A 227 10.68 6.34 22.46
CA ASP A 227 10.69 7.50 23.34
C ASP A 227 9.44 7.56 24.25
N ALA A 228 9.49 8.42 25.28
CA ALA A 228 8.39 8.57 26.23
C ALA A 228 7.12 9.17 25.61
N ASN A 229 7.22 9.70 24.39
CA ASN A 229 6.11 10.28 23.64
C ASN A 229 5.41 9.25 22.76
N THR A 230 5.80 7.98 22.79
CA THR A 230 5.15 6.92 22.02
C THR A 230 4.38 5.98 22.94
N THR A 231 3.09 5.77 22.66
CA THR A 231 2.28 4.78 23.37
C THR A 231 2.28 3.46 22.62
N ILE A 232 2.46 2.34 23.32
CA ILE A 232 2.31 1.00 22.75
C ILE A 232 1.00 0.40 23.25
N ALA A 233 0.04 0.21 22.34
CA ALA A 233 -1.19 -0.52 22.56
C ALA A 233 -1.02 -1.95 22.02
N ASN A 234 -0.56 -2.87 22.85
CA ASN A 234 -0.34 -4.25 22.43
C ASN A 234 -1.65 -5.07 22.50
N HIS A 235 -2.27 -5.32 21.34
CA HIS A 235 -3.48 -6.14 21.21
C HIS A 235 -3.19 -7.57 20.75
N ALA A 236 -1.92 -7.94 20.63
CA ALA A 236 -1.51 -9.28 20.23
C ALA A 236 -1.98 -10.34 21.22
N ILE A 237 -2.41 -11.48 20.69
CA ILE A 237 -2.91 -12.57 21.51
C ILE A 237 -2.64 -13.93 20.88
N GLY A 238 -2.26 -14.89 21.72
CA GLY A 238 -1.90 -16.23 21.33
C GLY A 238 -3.00 -16.97 20.58
N GLY A 239 -2.56 -17.81 19.65
CA GLY A 239 -3.42 -18.66 18.83
C GLY A 239 -4.20 -17.94 17.72
N ARG A 240 -4.01 -16.62 17.53
CA ARG A 240 -4.70 -15.87 16.47
C ARG A 240 -3.91 -15.89 15.17
N SER A 241 -4.65 -15.99 14.08
CA SER A 241 -4.23 -15.80 12.70
C SER A 241 -4.76 -14.47 12.16
N SER A 242 -4.33 -14.07 10.97
CA SER A 242 -4.83 -12.87 10.30
C SER A 242 -6.36 -12.88 10.19
N ARG A 243 -6.98 -14.04 9.93
CA ARG A 243 -8.44 -14.21 9.88
C ARG A 243 -9.09 -14.22 11.26
N SER A 244 -8.66 -15.13 12.15
CA SER A 244 -9.36 -15.33 13.44
C SER A 244 -9.28 -14.12 14.36
N PHE A 245 -8.25 -13.27 14.21
CA PHE A 245 -8.17 -11.99 14.91
C PHE A 245 -9.28 -11.02 14.48
N ILE A 246 -9.68 -11.05 13.21
CA ILE A 246 -10.81 -10.27 12.67
C ILE A 246 -12.14 -10.87 13.15
N GLU A 247 -12.33 -12.17 12.98
CA GLU A 247 -13.58 -12.88 13.33
C GLU A 247 -13.95 -12.70 14.81
N GLN A 248 -12.96 -12.53 15.68
CA GLN A 248 -13.15 -12.29 17.11
C GLN A 248 -13.24 -10.81 17.49
N GLY A 249 -13.42 -9.91 16.51
CA GLY A 249 -13.62 -8.48 16.73
C GLY A 249 -12.40 -7.70 17.23
N ARG A 250 -11.20 -8.32 17.26
CA ARG A 250 -10.01 -7.67 17.83
C ARG A 250 -9.46 -6.58 16.93
N LEU A 251 -9.49 -6.79 15.62
CA LEU A 251 -9.18 -5.72 14.67
C LEU A 251 -10.19 -4.57 14.82
N GLN A 252 -11.48 -4.89 14.95
CA GLN A 252 -12.51 -3.86 15.12
C GLN A 252 -12.26 -3.01 16.37
N ALA A 253 -11.92 -3.64 17.51
CA ALA A 253 -11.59 -2.94 18.74
C ALA A 253 -10.42 -1.95 18.58
N ILE A 254 -9.42 -2.26 17.75
CA ILE A 254 -8.36 -1.31 17.39
C ILE A 254 -8.92 -0.20 16.50
N LEU A 255 -9.65 -0.57 15.43
CA LEU A 255 -10.18 0.38 14.45
C LEU A 255 -11.20 1.36 15.05
N ASP A 256 -11.84 1.03 16.15
CA ASP A 256 -12.77 1.92 16.86
C ASP A 256 -12.07 3.09 17.55
N VAL A 257 -10.79 2.93 17.93
CA VAL A 257 -10.04 3.93 18.70
C VAL A 257 -8.81 4.49 17.99
N ILE A 258 -8.30 3.78 16.97
CA ILE A 258 -7.16 4.25 16.18
C ILE A 258 -7.55 5.50 15.39
N LYS A 259 -6.65 6.47 15.34
CA LYS A 259 -6.89 7.80 14.75
C LYS A 259 -5.76 8.21 13.82
N ALA A 260 -5.97 9.35 13.17
CA ALA A 260 -4.99 9.91 12.25
C ALA A 260 -3.62 10.11 12.94
N GLY A 261 -2.55 9.61 12.31
CA GLY A 261 -1.18 9.70 12.83
C GLY A 261 -0.75 8.55 13.76
N ASP A 262 -1.67 7.66 14.17
CA ASP A 262 -1.32 6.41 14.82
C ASP A 262 -0.81 5.36 13.82
N TYR A 263 -0.21 4.29 14.33
CA TYR A 263 0.34 3.20 13.53
C TYR A 263 -0.32 1.87 13.88
N LEU A 264 -0.58 1.04 12.87
CA LEU A 264 -1.04 -0.34 13.05
C LEU A 264 0.06 -1.30 12.59
N TYR A 265 0.75 -1.94 13.54
CA TYR A 265 1.80 -2.92 13.28
C TYR A 265 1.15 -4.30 13.21
N VAL A 266 1.30 -4.97 12.06
CA VAL A 266 0.61 -6.23 11.77
C VAL A 266 1.63 -7.32 11.50
N GLN A 267 1.67 -8.34 12.37
CA GLN A 267 2.49 -9.53 12.17
C GLN A 267 1.66 -10.78 12.41
N PHE A 268 1.51 -11.61 11.39
CA PHE A 268 0.84 -12.91 11.47
C PHE A 268 1.66 -13.96 10.70
N GLY A 269 1.12 -15.16 10.47
CA GLY A 269 1.79 -16.24 9.74
C GLY A 269 1.92 -17.54 10.53
N HIS A 270 2.20 -17.46 11.84
CA HIS A 270 2.42 -18.65 12.67
C HIS A 270 1.21 -19.58 12.72
N ASN A 271 0.04 -19.00 13.01
CA ASN A 271 -1.21 -19.75 13.12
C ASN A 271 -1.93 -19.86 11.77
N ASP A 272 -1.69 -18.91 10.85
CA ASP A 272 -2.22 -18.95 9.48
C ASP A 272 -1.72 -20.19 8.73
N ALA A 273 -0.45 -20.55 8.92
CA ALA A 273 0.21 -21.67 8.26
C ALA A 273 -0.20 -23.06 8.77
N ASP A 274 -0.88 -23.14 9.92
CA ASP A 274 -1.19 -24.40 10.58
C ASP A 274 -2.52 -24.99 10.07
N SER A 275 -2.47 -25.72 8.96
CA SER A 275 -3.65 -26.37 8.36
C SER A 275 -4.26 -27.47 9.23
N SER A 276 -3.54 -27.93 10.26
CA SER A 276 -4.08 -28.89 11.24
C SER A 276 -5.09 -28.25 12.20
N LYS A 277 -5.22 -26.92 12.18
CA LYS A 277 -6.12 -26.12 13.02
C LYS A 277 -7.05 -25.27 12.14
N PRO A 278 -8.10 -25.86 11.53
CA PRO A 278 -8.98 -25.18 10.56
C PRO A 278 -9.61 -23.87 11.07
N GLU A 279 -9.84 -23.78 12.38
CA GLU A 279 -10.41 -22.59 13.04
C GLU A 279 -9.51 -21.35 12.91
N ARG A 280 -8.20 -21.53 12.76
CA ARG A 280 -7.22 -20.44 12.62
C ARG A 280 -6.42 -20.50 11.30
N TYR A 281 -6.41 -21.63 10.61
CA TYR A 281 -5.77 -21.75 9.29
C TYR A 281 -6.27 -20.69 8.31
N THR A 282 -5.36 -20.06 7.57
CA THR A 282 -5.67 -19.07 6.54
C THR A 282 -4.75 -19.31 5.36
N SER A 283 -5.30 -19.61 4.17
CA SER A 283 -4.49 -19.89 2.98
C SER A 283 -3.57 -18.69 2.63
N PRO A 284 -2.43 -18.87 1.94
CA PRO A 284 -1.58 -17.74 1.56
C PRO A 284 -2.29 -16.66 0.73
N ALA A 285 -3.27 -17.05 -0.11
CA ALA A 285 -4.07 -16.11 -0.88
C ALA A 285 -5.00 -15.29 0.05
N ASP A 286 -5.71 -15.98 0.95
CA ASP A 286 -6.60 -15.31 1.90
C ASP A 286 -5.83 -14.45 2.90
N TYR A 287 -4.65 -14.90 3.34
CA TYR A 287 -3.77 -14.15 4.22
C TYR A 287 -3.44 -12.78 3.62
N LYS A 288 -3.03 -12.76 2.35
CA LYS A 288 -2.74 -11.53 1.61
C LYS A 288 -3.98 -10.64 1.49
N MET A 289 -5.14 -11.24 1.19
CA MET A 289 -6.42 -10.54 1.12
C MET A 289 -6.78 -9.91 2.47
N TYR A 290 -6.70 -10.64 3.59
CA TYR A 290 -7.00 -10.12 4.92
C TYR A 290 -6.09 -8.94 5.28
N LEU A 291 -4.78 -9.08 5.07
CA LEU A 291 -3.83 -7.99 5.30
C LEU A 291 -4.19 -6.72 4.52
N ARG A 292 -4.52 -6.86 3.23
CA ARG A 292 -4.87 -5.73 2.35
C ARG A 292 -6.22 -5.10 2.70
N ASP A 293 -7.27 -5.92 2.72
CA ASP A 293 -8.66 -5.46 2.68
C ASP A 293 -9.22 -5.14 4.07
N HIS A 294 -8.58 -5.64 5.13
CA HIS A 294 -9.04 -5.41 6.50
C HIS A 294 -8.03 -4.58 7.30
N TYR A 295 -6.78 -5.05 7.41
CA TYR A 295 -5.79 -4.35 8.25
C TYR A 295 -5.33 -3.04 7.61
N MET A 296 -4.80 -3.10 6.37
CA MET A 296 -4.31 -1.91 5.69
C MET A 296 -5.44 -0.93 5.37
N ALA A 297 -6.53 -1.42 4.76
CA ALA A 297 -7.68 -0.59 4.41
C ALA A 297 -8.34 0.01 5.66
N GLY A 298 -8.53 -0.78 6.73
CA GLY A 298 -9.13 -0.32 7.99
C GLY A 298 -8.30 0.78 8.66
N ALA A 299 -6.98 0.57 8.81
CA ALA A 299 -6.09 1.59 9.36
C ALA A 299 -6.11 2.87 8.50
N THR A 300 -5.99 2.72 7.18
CA THR A 300 -5.97 3.86 6.25
C THR A 300 -7.28 4.65 6.27
N ALA A 301 -8.43 3.98 6.38
CA ALA A 301 -9.74 4.61 6.50
C ALA A 301 -9.88 5.47 7.77
N LYS A 302 -9.13 5.13 8.84
CA LYS A 302 -9.05 5.90 10.09
C LYS A 302 -7.95 6.98 10.06
N GLY A 303 -7.23 7.10 8.94
CA GLY A 303 -6.05 7.95 8.82
C GLY A 303 -4.82 7.42 9.57
N ALA A 304 -4.83 6.16 10.02
CA ALA A 304 -3.65 5.54 10.61
C ALA A 304 -2.73 4.96 9.53
N ILE A 305 -1.48 4.69 9.91
CA ILE A 305 -0.45 4.18 8.98
C ILE A 305 -0.25 2.68 9.26
N PRO A 306 -0.65 1.78 8.33
CA PRO A 306 -0.33 0.36 8.48
C PRO A 306 1.16 0.10 8.23
N VAL A 307 1.74 -0.75 9.07
CA VAL A 307 3.11 -1.28 8.92
C VAL A 307 3.02 -2.80 8.95
N LEU A 308 3.39 -3.45 7.85
CA LEU A 308 3.39 -4.92 7.77
C LEU A 308 4.73 -5.49 8.21
N LEU A 309 4.69 -6.52 9.05
CA LEU A 309 5.86 -7.26 9.49
C LEU A 309 5.79 -8.68 8.94
N THR A 310 6.89 -9.17 8.35
CA THR A 310 6.99 -10.59 8.00
C THR A 310 6.97 -11.46 9.28
N PRO A 311 6.51 -12.72 9.19
CA PRO A 311 6.51 -13.62 10.35
C PRO A 311 7.93 -13.75 10.95
N VAL A 312 8.05 -13.61 12.27
CA VAL A 312 9.33 -13.77 12.97
C VAL A 312 9.82 -15.24 12.90
N ASN A 313 11.14 -15.44 12.90
CA ASN A 313 11.73 -16.76 12.80
C ASN A 313 11.51 -17.63 14.05
N ARG A 314 11.30 -18.93 13.82
CA ARG A 314 11.36 -19.99 14.84
C ARG A 314 12.79 -20.48 15.06
N LEU A 315 12.99 -21.25 16.13
CA LEU A 315 14.18 -22.08 16.32
C LEU A 315 14.15 -23.27 15.35
N ASP A 316 14.44 -22.98 14.08
CA ASP A 316 14.51 -23.94 12.98
C ASP A 316 15.73 -23.63 12.13
N TYR A 317 16.66 -24.60 12.07
CA TYR A 317 17.94 -24.46 11.40
C TYR A 317 18.37 -25.77 10.76
N ASN A 318 19.17 -25.64 9.71
CA ASN A 318 19.83 -26.77 9.07
C ASN A 318 20.94 -27.30 9.99
N THR A 319 20.78 -28.51 10.50
CA THR A 319 21.73 -29.12 11.47
C THR A 319 23.11 -29.38 10.88
N SER A 320 23.25 -29.47 9.55
CA SER A 320 24.54 -29.68 8.89
C SER A 320 25.33 -28.38 8.71
N THR A 321 24.66 -27.24 8.56
CA THR A 321 25.31 -25.93 8.32
C THR A 321 25.23 -24.98 9.51
N GLY A 322 24.37 -25.25 10.49
CA GLY A 322 24.06 -24.35 11.60
C GLY A 322 23.26 -23.11 11.18
N GLN A 323 22.86 -23.00 9.91
CA GLN A 323 22.15 -21.83 9.39
C GLN A 323 20.62 -21.98 9.57
N PHE A 324 19.99 -20.91 10.07
CA PHE A 324 18.55 -20.84 10.28
C PHE A 324 17.76 -20.80 8.97
N ASN A 325 16.69 -21.58 8.93
CA ASN A 325 15.76 -21.65 7.80
C ASN A 325 14.86 -20.41 7.77
N GLU A 326 14.28 -20.06 6.61
CA GLU A 326 13.23 -19.03 6.58
C GLU A 326 11.93 -19.60 7.15
N SER A 327 11.46 -19.06 8.27
CA SER A 327 10.17 -19.45 8.79
C SER A 327 9.05 -18.88 7.92
N PHE A 328 8.07 -19.72 7.60
CA PHE A 328 6.85 -19.32 6.88
C PHE A 328 7.11 -18.58 5.56
N ALA A 329 8.11 -19.03 4.77
CA ALA A 329 8.55 -18.35 3.54
C ALA A 329 7.40 -17.95 2.59
N THR A 330 6.38 -18.81 2.44
CA THR A 330 5.20 -18.49 1.62
C THR A 330 4.40 -17.30 2.16
N TYR A 331 4.24 -17.17 3.48
CA TYR A 331 3.52 -16.05 4.10
C TYR A 331 4.39 -14.78 4.12
N ALA A 332 5.69 -14.91 4.37
CA ALA A 332 6.64 -13.81 4.24
C ALA A 332 6.65 -13.24 2.81
N ALA A 333 6.62 -14.11 1.79
CA ALA A 333 6.50 -13.70 0.39
C ALA A 333 5.21 -12.90 0.13
N LYS A 334 4.07 -13.28 0.73
CA LYS A 334 2.82 -12.52 0.57
C LYS A 334 2.88 -11.11 1.16
N VAL A 335 3.59 -10.91 2.27
CA VAL A 335 3.86 -9.57 2.80
C VAL A 335 4.73 -8.78 1.82
N ARG A 336 5.83 -9.37 1.31
CA ARG A 336 6.72 -8.71 0.33
C ARG A 336 5.99 -8.37 -0.97
N GLU A 337 5.09 -9.23 -1.44
CA GLU A 337 4.22 -8.95 -2.58
C GLU A 337 3.35 -7.70 -2.33
N LEU A 338 2.69 -7.59 -1.16
CA LEU A 338 1.90 -6.40 -0.82
C LEU A 338 2.73 -5.12 -0.78
N VAL A 339 3.97 -5.20 -0.28
CA VAL A 339 4.91 -4.08 -0.27
C VAL A 339 5.22 -3.63 -1.70
N ASN A 340 5.51 -4.57 -2.59
CA ASN A 340 5.77 -4.25 -4.00
C ASN A 340 4.54 -3.69 -4.72
N GLU A 341 3.34 -4.19 -4.41
CA GLU A 341 2.09 -3.76 -5.04
C GLU A 341 1.60 -2.39 -4.56
N THR A 342 1.83 -2.06 -3.29
CA THR A 342 1.16 -0.92 -2.64
C THR A 342 2.11 0.13 -2.10
N GLY A 343 3.39 -0.19 -1.96
CA GLY A 343 4.36 0.67 -1.26
C GLY A 343 4.09 0.81 0.24
N VAL A 344 3.27 -0.07 0.84
CA VAL A 344 3.00 -0.04 2.29
C VAL A 344 4.30 -0.13 3.08
N ALA A 345 4.38 0.63 4.18
CA ALA A 345 5.51 0.55 5.09
C ALA A 345 5.65 -0.89 5.62
N SER A 346 6.88 -1.38 5.71
CA SER A 346 7.11 -2.75 6.16
C SER A 346 8.44 -2.93 6.86
N ILE A 347 8.49 -3.96 7.70
CA ILE A 347 9.69 -4.45 8.37
C ILE A 347 9.81 -5.93 8.04
N ASP A 348 10.88 -6.33 7.36
CA ASP A 348 11.15 -7.76 7.15
C ASP A 348 11.73 -8.39 8.43
N LEU A 349 10.87 -8.54 9.45
CA LEU A 349 11.21 -9.09 10.75
C LEU A 349 11.70 -10.54 10.65
N GLY A 350 11.15 -11.35 9.75
CA GLY A 350 11.65 -12.69 9.43
C GLY A 350 13.11 -12.66 8.98
N ALA A 351 13.45 -11.84 7.98
CA ALA A 351 14.85 -11.72 7.55
C ALA A 351 15.78 -11.17 8.64
N ARG A 352 15.34 -10.15 9.39
CA ARG A 352 16.11 -9.55 10.50
C ARG A 352 16.37 -10.54 11.63
N SER A 353 15.32 -11.26 12.06
CA SER A 353 15.43 -12.27 13.11
C SER A 353 16.27 -13.46 12.67
N ARG A 354 16.12 -13.96 11.43
CA ARG A 354 17.00 -14.99 10.87
C ARG A 354 18.47 -14.55 10.89
N SER A 355 18.76 -13.31 10.49
CA SER A 355 20.13 -12.78 10.51
C SER A 355 20.70 -12.72 11.93
N TYR A 356 19.91 -12.30 12.91
CA TYR A 356 20.31 -12.28 14.30
C TYR A 356 20.58 -13.70 14.84
N LEU A 357 19.68 -14.64 14.57
CA LEU A 357 19.80 -16.04 14.99
C LEU A 357 21.04 -16.72 14.39
N ASN A 358 21.33 -16.47 13.10
CA ASN A 358 22.57 -16.92 12.47
C ASN A 358 23.83 -16.34 13.13
N ALA A 359 23.77 -15.11 13.61
CA ALA A 359 24.92 -14.45 14.24
C ALA A 359 25.25 -15.03 15.63
N ILE A 360 24.23 -15.44 16.40
CA ILE A 360 24.43 -16.03 17.73
C ILE A 360 24.60 -17.55 17.70
N GLY A 361 24.14 -18.21 16.64
CA GLY A 361 24.18 -19.66 16.48
C GLY A 361 23.04 -20.40 17.21
N PRO A 362 22.81 -21.68 16.85
CA PRO A 362 21.64 -22.44 17.32
C PRO A 362 21.62 -22.72 18.82
N ASP A 363 22.79 -22.92 19.44
CA ASP A 363 22.86 -23.24 20.88
C ASP A 363 22.47 -22.03 21.73
N ARG A 364 23.09 -20.87 21.47
CA ARG A 364 22.71 -19.61 22.14
C ARG A 364 21.27 -19.19 21.83
N ALA A 365 20.81 -19.41 20.60
CA ALA A 365 19.40 -19.15 20.28
C ALA A 365 18.47 -20.01 21.13
N ARG A 366 18.76 -21.31 21.28
CA ARG A 366 17.99 -22.22 22.12
C ARG A 366 17.98 -21.75 23.57
N GLU A 367 19.14 -21.43 24.12
CA GLU A 367 19.32 -21.10 25.54
C GLU A 367 18.82 -19.70 25.91
N GLU A 368 19.04 -18.70 25.05
CA GLU A 368 18.85 -17.28 25.40
C GLU A 368 17.62 -16.63 24.75
N VAL A 369 17.09 -17.21 23.68
CA VAL A 369 16.01 -16.60 22.88
C VAL A 369 14.69 -17.32 23.05
N PHE A 370 14.69 -18.64 22.90
CA PHE A 370 13.47 -19.45 22.88
C PHE A 370 13.19 -20.12 24.22
N MET A 371 11.94 -20.54 24.42
CA MET A 371 11.46 -21.22 25.62
C MET A 371 11.94 -22.68 25.68
N HIS A 372 13.26 -22.88 25.69
CA HIS A 372 13.92 -24.14 26.01
C HIS A 372 14.52 -24.02 27.41
N LEU A 373 13.76 -24.50 28.40
CA LEU A 373 14.03 -24.37 29.82
C LEU A 373 14.33 -25.75 30.42
N ALA A 374 15.34 -25.83 31.27
CA ALA A 374 15.60 -27.03 32.05
C ALA A 374 14.57 -27.20 33.17
N ALA A 375 14.34 -28.46 33.59
CA ALA A 375 13.50 -28.74 34.75
C ALA A 375 14.07 -28.05 36.01
N GLY A 376 13.18 -27.39 36.76
CA GLY A 376 13.53 -26.62 37.95
C GLY A 376 14.20 -25.26 37.71
N GLU A 377 14.46 -24.87 36.46
CA GLU A 377 15.10 -23.57 36.14
C GLU A 377 14.20 -22.39 36.50
N TYR A 378 12.90 -22.49 36.19
CA TYR A 378 11.91 -21.48 36.50
C TYR A 378 10.75 -22.06 37.32
N PRO A 379 10.30 -21.40 38.40
CA PRO A 379 9.22 -21.91 39.25
C PRO A 379 7.89 -22.15 38.51
N ASN A 380 7.60 -21.35 37.48
CA ASN A 380 6.39 -21.50 36.65
C ASN A 380 6.47 -22.67 35.66
N TYR A 381 7.66 -23.27 35.48
CA TYR A 381 7.93 -24.38 34.56
C TYR A 381 8.75 -25.46 35.30
N PRO A 382 8.19 -26.12 36.33
CA PRO A 382 8.94 -27.06 37.18
C PRO A 382 9.51 -28.24 36.39
N ASP A 383 8.82 -28.69 35.34
CA ASP A 383 9.26 -29.78 34.48
C ASP A 383 10.12 -29.31 33.28
N GLY A 384 10.40 -28.00 33.20
CA GLY A 384 11.03 -27.39 32.04
C GLY A 384 10.06 -27.20 30.87
N LEU A 385 10.58 -26.77 29.72
CA LEU A 385 9.81 -26.60 28.49
C LEU A 385 10.74 -26.71 27.29
N ALA A 386 10.28 -27.29 26.18
CA ALA A 386 11.01 -27.31 24.92
C ALA A 386 10.13 -26.74 23.81
N ASP A 387 10.21 -25.42 23.62
CA ASP A 387 9.37 -24.68 22.70
C ASP A 387 10.21 -23.79 21.76
N SER A 388 10.15 -24.13 20.47
CA SER A 388 10.91 -23.50 19.39
C SER A 388 10.19 -22.31 18.74
N THR A 389 9.08 -21.83 19.31
CA THR A 389 8.31 -20.69 18.80
C THR A 389 8.27 -19.51 19.76
N HIS A 390 8.03 -19.77 21.05
CA HIS A 390 7.85 -18.71 22.03
C HIS A 390 9.18 -18.27 22.63
N PHE A 391 9.25 -17.00 23.03
CA PHE A 391 10.49 -16.39 23.50
C PHE A 391 10.54 -16.30 25.02
N GLN A 392 11.75 -16.44 25.56
CA GLN A 392 12.09 -15.91 26.87
C GLN A 392 12.14 -14.38 26.83
N GLU A 393 12.20 -13.74 27.99
CA GLU A 393 12.26 -12.28 28.13
C GLU A 393 13.38 -11.63 27.29
N ASN A 394 14.59 -12.20 27.33
CA ASN A 394 15.73 -11.71 26.55
C ASN A 394 15.46 -11.85 25.04
N GLY A 395 15.00 -13.02 24.58
CA GLY A 395 14.62 -13.25 23.19
C GLY A 395 13.58 -12.26 22.70
N ALA A 396 12.52 -12.03 23.48
CA ALA A 396 11.48 -11.07 23.16
C ALA A 396 12.02 -9.64 23.06
N ASN A 397 12.94 -9.25 23.93
CA ASN A 397 13.61 -7.95 23.87
C ASN A 397 14.49 -7.81 22.62
N GLN A 398 15.16 -8.87 22.18
CA GLN A 398 15.92 -8.87 20.93
C GLN A 398 15.02 -8.75 19.71
N MET A 399 13.88 -9.46 19.68
CA MET A 399 12.90 -9.28 18.60
C MET A 399 12.31 -7.86 18.59
N ALA A 400 12.04 -7.27 19.76
CA ALA A 400 11.60 -5.89 19.88
C ALA A 400 12.65 -4.89 19.37
N ARG A 401 13.94 -5.13 19.65
CA ARG A 401 15.07 -4.37 19.08
C ARG A 401 15.07 -4.42 17.55
N LEU A 402 14.88 -5.60 16.96
CA LEU A 402 14.86 -5.74 15.50
C LEU A 402 13.65 -5.03 14.86
N VAL A 403 12.50 -5.02 15.55
CA VAL A 403 11.34 -4.22 15.15
C VAL A 403 11.63 -2.73 15.25
N SER A 404 12.30 -2.25 16.31
CA SER A 404 12.63 -0.83 16.46
C SER A 404 13.67 -0.37 15.44
N GLU A 405 14.70 -1.17 15.17
CA GLU A 405 15.66 -0.91 14.08
C GLU A 405 14.97 -0.90 12.71
N GLY A 406 14.01 -1.79 12.49
CA GLY A 406 13.14 -1.77 11.31
C GLY A 406 12.32 -0.48 11.21
N THR A 407 11.75 -0.05 12.33
CA THR A 407 10.98 1.18 12.47
C THR A 407 11.83 2.41 12.16
N LYS A 408 13.08 2.45 12.66
CA LYS A 408 14.04 3.54 12.39
C LYS A 408 14.34 3.68 10.91
N ALA A 409 14.34 2.58 10.17
CA ALA A 409 14.61 2.55 8.74
C ALA A 409 13.40 2.93 7.87
N LEU A 410 12.22 3.12 8.45
CA LEU A 410 11.05 3.58 7.71
C LEU A 410 11.19 5.07 7.35
N SER A 411 10.86 5.43 6.12
CA SER A 411 10.68 6.83 5.72
C SER A 411 9.36 7.40 6.24
N LYS A 412 9.15 7.35 7.57
CA LYS A 412 7.93 7.74 8.28
C LYS A 412 8.26 8.51 9.57
N PRO A 413 7.37 9.41 10.05
CA PRO A 413 7.60 10.17 11.28
C PRO A 413 7.97 9.33 12.52
N ILE A 414 7.39 8.13 12.65
CA ILE A 414 7.68 7.21 13.77
C ILE A 414 9.17 6.85 13.92
N ALA A 415 9.98 6.95 12.86
CA ALA A 415 11.42 6.72 12.96
C ALA A 415 12.12 7.69 13.92
N ALA A 416 11.60 8.91 14.10
CA ALA A 416 12.15 9.88 15.04
C ALA A 416 11.93 9.47 16.51
N HIS A 417 10.98 8.59 16.78
CA HIS A 417 10.62 8.15 18.12
C HIS A 417 11.38 6.91 18.61
N VAL A 418 12.16 6.27 17.75
CA VAL A 418 13.04 5.15 18.15
C VAL A 418 14.26 5.71 18.88
N ARG A 419 14.53 5.19 20.08
CA ARG A 419 15.63 5.60 20.97
C ARG A 419 17.01 5.30 20.41
#